data_AF-A0A6C0U7U2-F1
#
_entry.id   AF-A0A6C0U7U2-F1
#
_cell.length_a   1.000
_cell.length_b   1.000
_cell.length_c   1.000
_cell.angle_alpha   90.00
_cell.angle_beta   90.00
_cell.angle_gamma   90.00
#
_symmetry.space_group_name_H-M   'P 1'
#
loop_
_entity.id
_entity.type
_entity.pdbx_description
1 polymer ?
#
loop_
_entity_poly.entity_id
_entity_poly.type
_entity_poly.pdbx_seq_one_letter_code
_entity_poly.pdbx_strand_id
1 'polypeptide(L)'
;MIFTSKRFFAIGALCLSCLAQAASAQDVTAELPPEVRSLLQKEMLQIDAAMKVIHGSIVRGEHEVVEKQGKAIHDSFILQQSITPEGRKALKNAVPEGFLQLDQGFHALAAQLSDSGGREDTAAQLKIFGQLTQACVTCHSRYVSERFDGLDAQ
;
A
#
# COMPACT_ATOMS: atom_id res chain seq x y z
N MET A 1 -50.76 -20.03 54.25
CA MET A 1 -50.46 -21.07 53.25
C MET A 1 -49.71 -20.42 52.09
N ILE A 2 -48.55 -21.00 51.73
CA ILE A 2 -47.92 -21.02 50.39
C ILE A 2 -47.38 -19.67 49.86
N PHE A 3 -46.10 -19.31 50.10
CA PHE A 3 -44.92 -19.57 49.24
C PHE A 3 -45.10 -19.26 47.74
N THR A 4 -44.35 -18.27 47.22
CA THR A 4 -43.33 -18.57 46.20
C THR A 4 -42.36 -17.41 45.98
N SER A 5 -41.09 -17.76 46.15
CA SER A 5 -39.87 -17.01 45.89
C SER A 5 -39.62 -16.88 44.38
N LYS A 6 -39.13 -15.72 43.93
CA LYS A 6 -38.29 -15.65 42.72
C LYS A 6 -37.03 -14.86 43.05
N ARG A 7 -35.97 -15.63 43.33
CA ARG A 7 -34.58 -15.22 43.22
C ARG A 7 -34.31 -14.84 41.76
N PHE A 8 -33.88 -13.61 41.51
CA PHE A 8 -33.17 -13.28 40.28
C PHE A 8 -31.68 -13.28 40.56
N PHE A 9 -31.05 -14.32 40.01
CA PHE A 9 -29.62 -14.48 39.84
C PHE A 9 -29.16 -13.67 38.61
N ALA A 10 -27.85 -13.45 38.52
CA ALA A 10 -27.05 -13.14 37.32
C ALA A 10 -26.61 -11.68 37.18
N ILE A 11 -25.35 -11.34 37.51
CA ILE A 11 -24.07 -11.61 36.81
C ILE A 11 -23.57 -10.27 36.26
N GLY A 12 -22.40 -9.85 36.73
CA GLY A 12 -21.77 -8.59 36.35
C GLY A 12 -21.34 -8.59 34.88
N ALA A 13 -21.51 -7.43 34.24
CA ALA A 13 -20.88 -7.12 32.97
C ALA A 13 -19.66 -6.25 33.26
N LEU A 14 -18.51 -6.88 33.50
CA LEU A 14 -17.22 -6.20 33.47
C LEU A 14 -16.84 -6.10 31.98
N CYS A 15 -17.12 -4.95 31.38
CA CYS A 15 -16.67 -4.63 30.02
C CYS A 15 -15.14 -4.58 30.01
N LEU A 16 -14.52 -5.70 29.61
CA LEU A 16 -13.11 -5.75 29.28
C LEU A 16 -12.93 -4.99 27.96
N SER A 17 -12.55 -3.71 28.07
CA SER A 17 -12.09 -2.93 26.94
C SER A 17 -10.80 -3.56 26.41
N CYS A 18 -10.90 -4.28 25.29
CA CYS A 18 -9.73 -4.64 24.50
C CYS A 18 -9.13 -3.35 23.92
N LEU A 19 -8.13 -2.80 24.60
CA LEU A 19 -7.18 -1.89 23.99
C LEU A 19 -6.38 -2.72 22.98
N ALA A 20 -6.84 -2.75 21.73
CA ALA A 20 -5.99 -3.13 20.62
C ALA A 20 -4.88 -2.08 20.56
N GLN A 21 -3.72 -2.41 21.14
CA GLN A 21 -2.51 -1.63 20.97
C GLN A 21 -2.20 -1.66 19.47
N ALA A 22 -2.46 -0.56 18.75
CA ALA A 22 -1.89 -0.37 17.44
C ALA A 22 -0.38 -0.45 17.65
N ALA A 23 0.24 -1.54 17.19
CA ALA A 23 1.68 -1.64 17.14
C ALA A 23 2.17 -0.38 16.44
N SER A 24 2.96 0.44 17.12
CA SER A 24 3.57 1.62 16.53
C SER A 24 4.24 1.16 15.25
N ALA A 25 3.82 1.72 14.12
CA ALA A 25 4.38 1.43 12.81
C ALA A 25 5.84 1.88 12.83
N GLN A 26 6.73 0.98 13.22
CA GLN A 26 8.17 1.18 13.10
C GLN A 26 8.45 1.33 11.60
N ASP A 27 9.10 2.42 11.21
CA ASP A 27 9.38 2.72 9.80
C ASP A 27 10.05 1.50 9.17
N VAL A 28 9.36 0.89 8.19
CA VAL A 28 9.78 -0.36 7.56
C VAL A 28 11.15 -0.22 6.87
N THR A 29 11.57 1.02 6.58
CA THR A 29 12.84 1.32 5.93
C THR A 29 14.00 1.49 6.90
N ALA A 30 13.74 1.69 8.20
CA ALA A 30 14.80 1.92 9.19
C ALA A 30 15.70 0.70 9.39
N GLU A 31 15.12 -0.49 9.34
CA GLU A 31 15.81 -1.77 9.59
C GLU A 31 16.36 -2.44 8.32
N LEU A 32 16.14 -1.84 7.14
CA LEU A 32 16.63 -2.39 5.88
C LEU A 32 18.15 -2.21 5.72
N PRO A 33 18.85 -3.20 5.13
CA PRO A 33 20.22 -3.01 4.67
C PRO A 33 20.33 -1.76 3.78
N PRO A 34 21.39 -0.94 3.91
CA PRO A 34 21.52 0.30 3.17
C PRO A 34 21.34 0.17 1.65
N GLU A 35 21.82 -0.93 1.02
CA GLU A 35 21.61 -1.11 -0.42
C GLU A 35 20.15 -1.37 -0.78
N VAL A 36 19.45 -2.20 0.00
CA VAL A 36 18.03 -2.52 -0.23
C VAL A 36 17.16 -1.27 -0.04
N ARG A 37 17.42 -0.50 1.03
CA ARG A 37 16.74 0.78 1.26
C ARG A 37 16.94 1.76 0.11
N SER A 38 18.16 1.86 -0.40
CA SER A 38 18.49 2.76 -1.51
C SER A 38 17.77 2.38 -2.80
N LEU A 39 17.66 1.08 -3.08
CA LEU A 39 16.89 0.58 -4.22
C LEU A 39 15.39 0.88 -4.07
N LEU A 40 14.82 0.67 -2.88
CA LEU A 40 13.39 0.93 -2.62
C LEU A 40 13.07 2.42 -2.77
N GLN A 41 13.93 3.29 -2.25
CA GLN A 41 13.77 4.74 -2.41
C GLN A 41 13.85 5.18 -3.87
N LYS A 42 14.76 4.57 -4.65
CA LYS A 42 14.89 4.86 -6.08
C LYS A 42 13.64 4.46 -6.85
N GLU A 43 13.07 3.30 -6.55
CA GLU A 43 11.81 2.85 -7.14
C GLU A 43 10.66 3.81 -6.80
N MET A 44 10.50 4.20 -5.54
CA MET A 44 9.46 5.14 -5.13
C MET A 44 9.56 6.51 -5.84
N LEU A 45 10.77 7.00 -6.10
CA LEU A 45 10.99 8.22 -6.88
C LEU A 45 10.59 8.04 -8.36
N GLN A 46 10.86 6.87 -8.95
CA GLN A 46 10.45 6.56 -10.32
C GLN A 46 8.92 6.44 -10.43
N ILE A 47 8.29 5.80 -9.44
CA ILE A 47 6.84 5.67 -9.35
C ILE A 47 6.18 7.05 -9.24
N ASP A 48 6.64 7.92 -8.34
CA ASP A 48 6.10 9.28 -8.18
C ASP A 48 6.21 10.10 -9.48
N ALA A 49 7.35 10.01 -10.18
CA ALA A 49 7.53 10.66 -11.47
C ALA A 49 6.54 10.13 -12.53
N ALA A 50 6.37 8.81 -12.62
CA ALA A 50 5.43 8.19 -13.55
C ALA A 50 3.98 8.57 -13.22
N MET A 51 3.58 8.56 -11.95
CA MET A 51 2.24 8.95 -11.49
C MET A 51 1.88 10.39 -11.91
N LYS A 52 2.83 11.33 -11.81
CA LYS A 52 2.64 12.72 -12.25
C LYS A 52 2.42 12.82 -13.76
N VAL A 53 3.17 12.06 -14.55
CA VAL A 53 3.01 12.00 -16.01
C VAL A 53 1.64 11.41 -16.36
N ILE A 54 1.30 10.26 -15.77
CA ILE A 54 0.04 9.56 -16.00
C ILE A 54 -1.15 10.47 -15.74
N HIS A 55 -1.19 11.18 -14.61
CA HIS A 55 -2.31 12.07 -14.30
C HIS A 55 -2.54 13.11 -15.39
N GLY A 56 -1.47 13.77 -15.84
CA GLY A 56 -1.55 14.74 -16.93
C GLY A 56 -1.97 14.12 -18.26
N SER A 57 -1.48 12.92 -18.55
CA SER A 57 -1.80 12.17 -19.78
C SER A 57 -3.24 11.70 -19.81
N ILE A 58 -3.82 11.26 -18.69
CA ILE A 58 -5.26 10.96 -18.59
C ILE A 58 -6.09 12.20 -18.93
N VAL A 59 -5.75 13.36 -18.35
CA VAL A 59 -6.46 14.62 -18.61
C VAL A 59 -6.39 15.05 -20.08
N ARG A 60 -5.27 14.76 -20.77
CA ARG A 60 -5.06 15.10 -22.19
C ARG A 60 -5.50 14.00 -23.17
N GLY A 61 -5.94 12.83 -22.70
CA GLY A 61 -6.27 11.69 -23.55
C GLY A 61 -5.06 11.01 -24.21
N GLU A 62 -3.88 11.13 -23.62
CA GLU A 62 -2.63 10.54 -24.13
C GLU A 62 -2.50 9.06 -23.72
N HIS A 63 -3.38 8.20 -24.26
CA HIS A 63 -3.52 6.81 -23.81
C HIS A 63 -2.26 5.95 -23.96
N GLU A 64 -1.50 6.14 -25.05
CA GLU A 64 -0.22 5.46 -25.27
C GLU A 64 0.81 5.83 -24.18
N VAL A 65 0.78 7.07 -23.68
CA VAL A 65 1.65 7.50 -22.58
C VAL A 65 1.22 6.83 -21.28
N VAL A 66 -0.09 6.73 -21.03
CA VAL A 66 -0.63 6.00 -19.87
C VAL A 66 -0.24 4.52 -19.91
N GLU A 67 -0.32 3.87 -21.08
CA GLU A 67 0.14 2.49 -21.27
C GLU A 67 1.61 2.35 -20.89
N LYS A 68 2.49 3.14 -21.53
CA LYS A 68 3.94 3.06 -21.31
C LYS A 68 4.33 3.32 -19.85
N GLN A 69 3.71 4.30 -19.21
CA GLN A 69 4.02 4.65 -17.82
C GLN A 69 3.45 3.62 -16.83
N GLY A 70 2.24 3.10 -17.06
CA GLY A 70 1.68 2.00 -16.28
C GLY A 70 2.55 0.76 -16.34
N LYS A 71 3.05 0.41 -17.53
CA LYS A 71 4.01 -0.68 -17.72
C LYS A 71 5.33 -0.41 -17.01
N ALA A 72 5.85 0.81 -17.08
CA ALA A 72 7.10 1.18 -16.40
C ALA A 72 6.97 1.04 -14.87
N ILE A 73 5.83 1.43 -14.28
CA ILE A 73 5.55 1.22 -12.86
C ILE A 73 5.48 -0.28 -12.55
N HIS A 74 4.71 -1.06 -13.32
CA HIS A 74 4.62 -2.51 -13.12
C HIS A 74 6.01 -3.17 -13.14
N ASP A 75 6.82 -2.84 -14.15
CA ASP A 75 8.15 -3.43 -14.36
C ASP A 75 9.21 -2.90 -13.38
N SER A 76 8.94 -1.80 -12.65
CA SER A 76 9.87 -1.21 -11.69
C SER A 76 10.08 -2.04 -10.41
N PHE A 77 9.22 -3.03 -10.18
CA PHE A 77 9.19 -3.89 -9.00
C PHE A 77 10.60 -4.32 -8.59
N ILE A 78 11.08 -3.80 -7.45
CA ILE A 78 12.42 -4.08 -6.90
C ILE A 78 12.71 -5.57 -6.73
N LEU A 79 11.69 -6.36 -6.44
CA LEU A 79 11.81 -7.81 -6.32
C LEU A 79 11.98 -8.48 -7.69
N GLN A 80 11.62 -7.86 -8.80
CA GLN A 80 11.92 -8.36 -10.15
C GLN A 80 13.23 -7.77 -10.71
N GLN A 81 13.67 -6.60 -10.23
CA GLN A 81 14.87 -5.93 -10.74
C GLN A 81 16.09 -6.06 -9.82
N SER A 82 17.18 -6.61 -10.36
CA SER A 82 18.58 -6.49 -9.88
C SER A 82 18.93 -6.74 -8.41
N ILE A 83 17.99 -7.16 -7.56
CA ILE A 83 18.29 -7.55 -6.18
C ILE A 83 18.97 -8.93 -6.17
N THR A 84 20.07 -9.05 -5.43
CA THR A 84 20.73 -10.36 -5.23
C THR A 84 19.76 -11.31 -4.50
N PRO A 85 19.93 -12.64 -4.63
CA PRO A 85 19.16 -13.58 -3.83
C PRO A 85 19.21 -13.28 -2.31
N GLU A 86 20.35 -12.82 -1.83
CA GLU A 86 20.60 -12.41 -0.45
C GLU A 86 19.81 -11.13 -0.11
N GLY A 87 19.86 -10.11 -0.97
CA GLY A 87 19.08 -8.89 -0.81
C GLY A 87 17.57 -9.15 -0.84
N ARG A 88 17.11 -10.09 -1.69
CA ARG A 88 15.70 -10.52 -1.73
C ARG A 88 15.29 -11.15 -0.41
N LYS A 89 16.13 -12.02 0.14
CA LYS A 89 15.88 -12.66 1.44
C LYS A 89 15.89 -11.62 2.56
N ALA A 90 16.84 -10.68 2.53
CA ALA A 90 16.92 -9.60 3.50
C ALA A 90 15.67 -8.70 3.46
N LEU A 91 15.23 -8.29 2.28
CA LEU A 91 14.00 -7.51 2.10
C LEU A 91 12.80 -8.28 2.66
N LYS A 92 12.59 -9.54 2.28
CA LYS A 92 11.47 -10.36 2.76
C LYS A 92 11.48 -10.58 4.28
N ASN A 93 12.66 -10.63 4.90
CA ASN A 93 12.78 -10.80 6.34
C ASN A 93 12.58 -9.49 7.12
N ALA A 94 12.89 -8.36 6.50
CA ALA A 94 12.86 -7.05 7.14
C ALA A 94 11.49 -6.37 7.05
N VAL A 95 10.69 -6.68 6.02
CA VAL A 95 9.38 -6.04 5.84
C VAL A 95 8.24 -6.95 6.30
N PRO A 96 7.16 -6.40 6.89
CA PRO A 96 5.97 -7.17 7.23
C PRO A 96 5.30 -7.77 5.98
N GLU A 97 4.61 -8.90 6.14
CA GLU A 97 3.87 -9.52 5.03
C GLU A 97 2.86 -8.55 4.39
N GLY A 98 2.18 -7.73 5.21
CA GLY A 98 1.24 -6.73 4.71
C GLY A 98 1.88 -5.66 3.82
N PHE A 99 3.16 -5.33 4.01
CA PHE A 99 3.89 -4.44 3.12
C PHE A 99 4.03 -5.08 1.72
N LEU A 100 4.47 -6.34 1.68
CA LEU A 100 4.62 -7.10 0.43
C LEU A 100 3.30 -7.26 -0.32
N GLN A 101 2.20 -7.45 0.40
CA GLN A 101 0.87 -7.57 -0.19
C GLN A 101 0.40 -6.25 -0.83
N LEU A 102 0.58 -5.12 -0.13
CA LEU A 102 0.24 -3.80 -0.68
C LEU A 102 1.10 -3.46 -1.89
N ASP A 103 2.40 -3.73 -1.81
CA ASP A 103 3.36 -3.54 -2.89
C ASP A 103 2.97 -4.35 -4.14
N GLN A 104 2.74 -5.67 -4.00
CA GLN A 104 2.27 -6.52 -5.11
C GLN A 104 0.93 -6.04 -5.69
N GLY A 105 -0.01 -5.65 -4.83
CA GLY A 105 -1.29 -5.11 -5.26
C GLY A 105 -1.15 -3.81 -6.07
N PHE A 106 -0.23 -2.93 -5.66
CA PHE A 106 0.09 -1.70 -6.36
C PHE A 106 0.63 -1.97 -7.77
N HIS A 107 1.61 -2.86 -7.92
CA HIS A 107 2.15 -3.20 -9.25
C HIS A 107 1.11 -3.91 -10.14
N ALA A 108 0.22 -4.72 -9.57
CA ALA A 108 -0.89 -5.32 -10.31
C ALA A 108 -1.91 -4.28 -10.80
N LEU A 109 -2.17 -3.23 -10.03
CA LEU A 109 -2.99 -2.09 -10.48
C LEU A 109 -2.29 -1.31 -11.60
N ALA A 110 -0.97 -1.16 -11.54
CA ALA A 110 -0.20 -0.50 -12.60
C ALA A 110 -0.24 -1.27 -13.93
N ALA A 111 -0.21 -2.60 -13.89
CA ALA A 111 -0.44 -3.43 -15.07
C ALA A 111 -1.85 -3.21 -15.65
N GLN A 112 -2.88 -3.20 -14.81
CA GLN A 112 -4.25 -2.92 -15.25
C GLN A 112 -4.39 -1.52 -15.86
N LEU A 113 -3.68 -0.53 -15.29
CA LEU A 113 -3.64 0.81 -15.83
C LEU A 113 -2.98 0.81 -17.22
N SER A 114 -1.87 0.09 -17.37
CA SER A 114 -1.21 -0.10 -18.66
C SER A 114 -2.19 -0.66 -19.70
N ASP A 115 -2.88 -1.75 -19.36
CA ASP A 115 -3.85 -2.39 -20.24
C ASP A 115 -5.01 -1.46 -20.59
N SER A 116 -5.45 -0.60 -19.67
CA SER A 116 -6.49 0.41 -19.94
C SER A 116 -6.00 1.54 -20.85
N GLY A 117 -4.71 1.85 -20.82
CA GLY A 117 -4.03 2.71 -21.80
C GLY A 117 -4.10 2.11 -23.20
N GLY A 118 -3.71 0.85 -23.35
CA GLY A 118 -3.74 0.15 -24.65
C GLY A 118 -5.15 -0.06 -25.23
N ARG A 119 -6.20 0.00 -24.39
CA ARG A 119 -7.62 -0.01 -24.81
C ARG A 119 -8.22 1.37 -25.02
N GLU A 120 -7.46 2.44 -24.79
CA GLU A 120 -7.95 3.83 -24.84
C GLU A 120 -9.15 4.11 -23.91
N ASP A 121 -9.28 3.33 -22.83
CA ASP A 121 -10.42 3.40 -21.90
C ASP A 121 -10.16 4.45 -20.81
N THR A 122 -10.50 5.70 -21.10
CA THR A 122 -10.28 6.83 -20.17
C THR A 122 -10.98 6.63 -18.82
N ALA A 123 -12.18 6.04 -18.81
CA ALA A 123 -12.94 5.84 -17.58
C ALA A 123 -12.25 4.81 -16.67
N ALA A 124 -11.75 3.71 -17.26
CA ALA A 124 -10.93 2.75 -16.54
C ALA A 124 -9.61 3.37 -16.06
N GLN A 125 -8.92 4.15 -16.90
CA GLN A 125 -7.67 4.82 -16.54
C GLN A 125 -7.86 5.71 -15.31
N LEU A 126 -8.90 6.55 -15.29
CA LEU A 126 -9.20 7.44 -14.16
C LEU A 126 -9.51 6.65 -12.88
N LYS A 127 -10.33 5.61 -12.98
CA LYS A 127 -10.68 4.76 -11.83
C LYS A 127 -9.44 4.08 -11.24
N ILE A 128 -8.63 3.45 -12.09
CA ILE A 128 -7.44 2.69 -11.65
C ILE A 128 -6.38 3.66 -11.11
N PHE A 129 -6.20 4.83 -11.71
CA PHE A 129 -5.31 5.86 -11.19
C PHE A 129 -5.68 6.28 -9.77
N GLY A 130 -6.97 6.49 -9.50
CA GLY A 130 -7.45 6.75 -8.12
C GLY A 130 -7.13 5.61 -7.15
N GLN A 131 -7.22 4.35 -7.59
CA GLN A 131 -6.84 3.19 -6.78
C GLN A 131 -5.34 3.13 -6.50
N LEU A 132 -4.49 3.49 -7.48
CA LEU A 132 -3.04 3.63 -7.27
C LEU A 132 -2.73 4.73 -6.25
N THR A 133 -3.37 5.89 -6.37
CA THR A 133 -3.22 6.98 -5.38
C THR A 133 -3.61 6.53 -3.98
N GLN A 134 -4.73 5.82 -3.84
CA GLN A 134 -5.16 5.27 -2.56
C GLN A 134 -4.16 4.26 -2.01
N ALA A 135 -3.59 3.39 -2.85
CA ALA A 135 -2.58 2.42 -2.44
C ALA A 135 -1.31 3.11 -1.92
N CYS A 136 -0.86 4.20 -2.56
CA CYS A 136 0.26 5.01 -2.05
C CYS A 136 -0.01 5.54 -0.64
N VAL A 137 -1.17 6.16 -0.43
CA VAL A 137 -1.55 6.73 0.89
C VAL A 137 -1.68 5.64 1.95
N THR A 138 -2.32 4.52 1.62
CA THR A 138 -2.48 3.39 2.55
C THR A 138 -1.14 2.79 2.97
N CYS A 139 -0.21 2.60 2.03
CA CYS A 139 1.10 2.04 2.35
C CYS A 139 1.92 3.02 3.20
N HIS A 140 1.99 4.29 2.78
CA HIS A 140 2.79 5.30 3.48
C HIS A 140 2.28 5.59 4.89
N SER A 141 0.96 5.73 5.08
CA SER A 141 0.37 5.93 6.41
C SER A 141 0.60 4.74 7.35
N ARG A 142 0.74 3.52 6.82
CA ARG A 142 0.92 2.32 7.63
C ARG A 142 2.37 1.97 7.93
N TYR A 143 3.29 2.20 6.99
CA TYR A 143 4.64 1.64 7.07
C TYR A 143 5.75 2.70 7.08
N VAL A 144 5.41 3.97 6.85
CA VAL A 144 6.39 5.06 6.71
C VAL A 144 5.85 6.36 7.35
N SER A 145 5.05 6.23 8.41
CA SER A 145 4.32 7.35 9.04
C SER A 145 5.25 8.40 9.65
N GLU A 146 6.43 8.01 10.16
CA GLU A 146 7.42 8.97 10.69
C GLU A 146 7.88 9.99 9.64
N ARG A 147 7.95 9.58 8.37
CA ARG A 147 8.35 10.46 7.26
C ARG A 147 7.16 11.22 6.65
N PHE A 148 5.96 10.64 6.70
CA PHE A 148 4.76 11.17 6.07
C PHE A 148 3.65 11.42 7.10
N ASP A 149 4.00 12.10 8.20
CA ASP A 149 3.14 12.40 9.35
C ASP A 149 1.83 13.11 8.97
N GLY A 150 1.82 13.89 7.90
CA GLY A 150 0.61 14.52 7.37
C GLY A 150 -0.49 13.53 6.92
N LEU A 151 -0.15 12.25 6.74
CA LEU A 151 -1.11 11.18 6.42
C LEU A 151 -1.76 10.55 7.65
N ASP A 152 -1.39 10.96 8.87
CA ASP A 152 -2.01 10.49 10.11
C ASP A 152 -3.37 11.16 10.36
N ALA A 153 -3.67 12.27 9.66
CA ALA A 153 -4.91 13.05 9.80
C ALA A 153 -6.13 12.44 9.07
N GLN A 154 -6.19 11.12 8.92
CA GLN A 154 -7.25 10.40 8.19
C GLN A 154 -8.55 10.25 8.98
#